data_AF-A0A0P8CLI5-F1
#
_entry.id   AF-A0A0P8CLI5-F1
#
_cell.length_a   1.000
_cell.length_b   1.000
_cell.length_c   1.000
_cell.angle_alpha   90.00
_cell.angle_beta   90.00
_cell.angle_gamma   90.00
#
_symmetry.space_group_name_H-M   'P 1'
#
loop_
_entity.id
_entity.type
_entity.pdbx_description
1 polymer ?
#
loop_
_entity_poly.entity_id
_entity_poly.type
_entity_poly.pdbx_seq_one_letter_code
_entity_poly.pdbx_strand_id
1 'polypeptide(L)' 'MKVTNPNDLKAISKGLEGIGSDVEDDIKSLSPGVAMIVSTYIERPILVDIRTRKSKHGGASVPVVKDPP' A
#
# COMPACT_ATOMS: atom_id res chain seq x y z
N MET A 1 0.01 -2.17 0.55
CA MET A 1 -1.10 -1.19 0.56
C MET A 1 -1.08 -0.53 -0.81
N LYS A 2 -2.21 -0.49 -1.52
CA LYS A 2 -2.27 0.10 -2.86
C LYS A 2 -2.65 1.58 -2.75
N VAL A 3 -1.82 2.48 -3.28
CA VAL A 3 -2.08 3.93 -3.28
C VAL A 3 -2.37 4.35 -4.71
N THR A 4 -3.61 4.79 -4.98
CA THR A 4 -4.05 5.19 -6.33
C THR A 4 -4.45 6.66 -6.41
N ASN A 5 -4.55 7.36 -5.29
CA ASN A 5 -4.93 8.76 -5.26
C ASN A 5 -3.74 9.63 -5.74
N PRO A 6 -3.93 10.50 -6.75
CA PRO A 6 -2.85 11.34 -7.27
C PRO A 6 -2.25 12.30 -6.23
N ASN A 7 -3.01 12.73 -5.22
CA ASN A 7 -2.49 13.60 -4.17
C ASN A 7 -1.56 12.84 -3.21
N ASP A 8 -1.93 11.61 -2.85
CA ASP A 8 -1.12 10.76 -1.98
C ASP A 8 0.17 10.33 -2.69
N LEU A 9 0.09 10.00 -3.98
CA LEU A 9 1.26 9.69 -4.80
C LEU A 9 2.24 10.87 -4.83
N LYS A 10 1.76 12.09 -5.12
CA LYS A 10 2.60 13.30 -5.10
C LYS A 10 3.24 13.56 -3.73
N ALA A 11 2.52 13.31 -2.64
CA ALA A 11 3.04 13.48 -1.29
C ALA A 11 4.16 12.48 -0.99
N ILE A 12 4.00 11.22 -1.40
CA ILE A 12 5.02 10.17 -1.26
C ILE A 12 6.24 10.49 -2.12
N SER A 13 6.05 10.81 -3.41
CA SER A 13 7.15 11.12 -4.34
C SER A 13 8.01 12.29 -3.85
N LYS A 14 7.40 13.32 -3.23
CA LYS A 14 8.14 14.44 -2.63
C LYS A 14 9.02 14.03 -1.45
N GLY A 15 8.62 13.00 -0.69
CA GLY A 15 9.38 12.51 0.47
C GLY A 15 10.47 11.50 0.10
N LEU A 16 10.52 11.05 -1.16
CA LEU A 16 11.45 10.06 -1.67
C LEU A 16 12.47 10.74 -2.60
N GLU A 17 13.43 11.45 -2.02
CA GLU A 17 14.52 12.07 -2.77
C GLU A 17 15.31 10.99 -3.54
N GLY A 18 15.45 11.16 -4.86
CA GLY A 18 16.21 10.25 -5.71
C GLY A 18 15.42 9.08 -6.32
N ILE A 19 14.11 9.01 -6.08
CA ILE A 19 13.25 7.98 -6.64
C ILE A 19 12.41 8.59 -7.76
N GLY A 20 12.71 8.20 -9.01
CA GLY A 20 12.11 8.78 -10.22
C GLY A 20 10.66 8.38 -10.47
N SER A 21 10.13 8.83 -11.62
CA SER A 21 8.75 8.59 -12.09
C SER A 21 8.34 7.12 -12.13
N ASP A 22 9.31 6.23 -12.35
CA ASP A 22 9.07 4.79 -12.50
C ASP A 22 8.40 4.19 -11.25
N VAL A 23 8.69 4.75 -10.07
CA VAL A 23 8.14 4.25 -8.81
C VAL A 23 6.68 4.65 -8.61
N GLU A 24 6.22 5.75 -9.21
CA GLU A 24 4.80 6.10 -9.14
C GLU A 24 3.95 5.07 -9.88
N ASP A 25 4.45 4.55 -11.01
CA ASP A 25 3.76 3.54 -11.79
C ASP A 25 3.84 2.17 -11.12
N ASP A 26 4.96 1.85 -10.48
CA ASP A 26 5.09 0.65 -9.64
C ASP A 26 4.07 0.66 -8.48
N ILE A 27 3.96 1.77 -7.73
CA ILE A 27 3.00 1.91 -6.62
C ILE A 27 1.55 1.70 -7.10
N LYS A 28 1.18 2.26 -8.26
CA LYS A 28 -0.16 2.11 -8.85
C LYS A 28 -0.45 0.67 -9.25
N SER A 29 0.57 -0.10 -9.63
CA SER A 29 0.42 -1.49 -10.09
C SER A 29 0.37 -2.52 -8.95
N LEU A 30 0.73 -2.13 -7.71
CA LEU A 30 0.77 -3.05 -6.56
C LEU A 30 -0.55 -3.80 -6.34
N SER A 31 -0.45 -5.13 -6.34
CA SER A 31 -1.56 -6.02 -6.01
C SER A 31 -1.83 -6.07 -4.50
N PRO A 32 -3.07 -6.37 -4.06
CA PRO A 32 -3.35 -6.62 -2.66
C PRO A 32 -2.44 -7.72 -2.10
N GLY A 33 -1.89 -7.51 -0.90
CA GLY A 33 -0.91 -8.42 -0.30
C GLY A 33 0.54 -8.15 -0.69
N VAL A 34 0.80 -7.30 -1.68
CA VAL A 34 2.17 -6.87 -2.04
C VAL A 34 2.46 -5.48 -1.43
N ALA A 35 3.71 -5.25 -1.07
CA ALA A 35 4.20 -3.93 -0.69
C ALA A 35 5.56 -3.64 -1.30
N MET A 36 5.87 -2.36 -1.40
CA MET A 36 7.17 -1.86 -1.82
C MET A 36 7.86 -1.24 -0.60
N ILE A 37 9.07 -1.70 -0.30
CA ILE A 37 9.91 -1.20 0.79
C ILE A 37 10.93 -0.24 0.20
N VAL A 38 10.99 0.95 0.77
CA VAL A 38 11.88 2.03 0.35
C VAL A 38 12.56 2.61 1.57
N SER A 39 13.85 2.92 1.46
CA SER A 39 14.64 3.55 2.51
C SER A 39 15.83 4.28 1.89
N THR A 40 16.34 5.31 2.56
CA THR A 40 17.59 5.99 2.17
C THR A 40 18.82 5.08 2.20
N TYR A 41 18.75 3.95 2.92
CA TYR A 41 19.81 2.93 2.96
C TYR A 41 19.62 1.81 1.94
N ILE A 42 18.53 1.84 1.17
CA ILE A 42 18.24 0.84 0.14
C ILE A 42 18.33 1.54 -1.21
N GLU A 43 19.30 1.14 -2.03
CA GLU A 43 19.57 1.78 -3.33
C GLU A 43 18.40 1.66 -4.32
N ARG A 44 17.57 0.62 -4.19
CA ARG A 44 16.42 0.37 -5.08
C ARG A 44 15.20 -0.14 -4.30
N PRO A 45 13.98 0.28 -4.67
CA PRO A 45 12.77 -0.27 -4.04
C PRO A 45 12.71 -1.80 -4.11
N ILE A 46 12.26 -2.42 -3.02
CA ILE A 46 12.11 -3.87 -2.93
C ILE A 46 10.63 -4.22 -2.88
N LEU A 47 10.17 -5.10 -3.77
CA LEU A 47 8.83 -5.67 -3.71
C LEU A 47 8.81 -6.88 -2.78
N VAL A 48 7.82 -6.93 -1.89
CA VAL A 48 7.64 -7.99 -0.90
C VAL A 48 6.21 -8.50 -0.87
N ASP A 49 6.06 -9.82 -0.73
CA ASP A 49 4.79 -10.47 -0.45
C ASP A 49 4.51 -10.47 1.05
N ILE A 50 3.41 -9.84 1.45
CA ILE A 50 2.95 -9.77 2.83
C ILE A 50 2.08 -10.99 3.13
N ARG A 51 2.54 -11.83 4.06
CA ARG A 51 1.76 -12.96 4.55
C ARG A 51 0.42 -12.51 5.15
N THR A 52 -0.60 -13.34 4.99
CA THR A 52 -1.88 -13.13 5.69
C THR A 52 -1.69 -13.25 7.21
N ARG A 53 -2.40 -12.40 7.96
CA ARG A 53 -2.40 -12.44 9.42
C ARG A 53 -3.18 -13.68 9.90
N LYS A 54 -2.65 -14.37 10.92
CA LYS A 54 -3.30 -15.56 11.52
C LYS A 54 -4.30 -15.20 12.62
N SER A 55 -4.10 -14.07 13.30
CA SER A 55 -4.99 -13.57 14.35
C SER A 55 -6.04 -12.62 13.78
N LYS A 56 -7.19 -12.51 14.47
CA LYS A 56 -8.28 -11.58 14.12
C LYS A 56 -7.90 -10.13 14.47
N HIS A 57 -8.19 -9.20 13.56
CA HIS A 57 -8.05 -7.76 13.81
C HIS A 57 -9.39 -7.20 14.32
N GLY A 58 -9.33 -6.23 15.23
CA GLY A 58 -10.51 -5.48 15.65
C GLY A 58 -10.96 -4.49 14.57
N GLY A 59 -12.01 -3.70 14.85
CA GLY A 59 -12.44 -2.63 13.94
C GLY A 59 -13.15 -3.10 12.66
N ALA A 60 -13.61 -4.34 12.62
CA ALA A 60 -14.51 -4.80 11.56
C ALA A 60 -15.83 -4.02 11.62
N SER A 61 -16.38 -3.72 10.45
CA SER A 61 -17.68 -3.05 10.33
C SER A 61 -18.76 -3.85 11.05
N VAL A 62 -19.57 -3.18 11.85
CA VAL A 62 -20.79 -3.77 12.40
C VAL A 62 -21.84 -3.84 11.29
N PRO A 63 -22.58 -4.95 11.15
CA PRO A 63 -23.72 -5.00 10.24
C PRO A 63 -24.79 -4.00 10.72
N VAL A 64 -25.11 -3.01 9.88
CA VAL A 64 -26.07 -1.94 10.22
C VAL A 64 -27.49 -2.31 9.77
N VAL A 65 -27.64 -3.30 8.88
CA VAL A 65 -28.92 -3.81 8.41
C VAL A 65 -29.01 -5.29 8.79
N LYS A 66 -30.15 -5.71 9.35
CA LYS A 66 -30.43 -7.13 9.60
C LYS A 66 -30.62 -7.82 8.25
N ASP A 67 -30.01 -8.99 8.08
CA ASP A 67 -30.27 -9.82 6.91
C ASP A 67 -31.78 -10.10 6.80
N PRO A 68 -32.37 -10.00 5.59
CA PRO A 68 -33.77 -10.36 5.40
C PRO A 68 -34.00 -11.84 5.79
N PRO A 69 -35.20 -12.18 6.29
CA PRO A 69 -35.52 -13.52 6.77
C PRO A 69 -35.42 -14.60 5.69
#